data_AF-A0A0A1MKH9-F1
#
_entry.id   AF-A0A0A1MKH9-F1
#
_cell.length_a   1.000
_cell.length_b   1.000
_cell.length_c   1.000
_cell.angle_alpha   90.00
_cell.angle_beta   90.00
_cell.angle_gamma   90.00
#
_symmetry.space_group_name_H-M   'P 1'
#
loop_
_entity.id
_entity.type
_entity.pdbx_description
1 polymer ?
#
loop_
_entity_poly.entity_id
_entity_poly.type
_entity_poly.pdbx_seq_one_letter_code
_entity_poly.pdbx_strand_id
1 'polypeptide(L)'
;MKVIFLKDVKGKAKKGEVKNVPDGYARNFLFKNKLAEEATSGNLKALDAKKKKQDQLEIEEKENAIQLKDKLADLTVELEAKSGENGRLFGSITSKQISEGLNKQHGYKIDKRKLELDEPIRALGYTNVPVKLHPEVSGSVKVHVKEK
;
A
#
# COMPACT_ATOMS: atom_id res chain seq x y z
N MET A 1 15.80 18.56 -30.05
CA MET A 1 16.63 18.07 -28.93
C MET A 1 15.87 17.05 -28.10
N LYS A 2 16.49 15.91 -27.77
CA LYS A 2 15.88 14.92 -26.85
C LYS A 2 16.03 15.41 -25.41
N VAL A 3 14.93 15.41 -24.67
CA VAL A 3 14.89 15.81 -23.27
C VAL A 3 14.16 14.77 -22.43
N ILE A 4 14.55 14.67 -21.17
CA ILE A 4 13.92 13.84 -20.14
C ILE A 4 13.09 14.76 -19.26
N PHE A 5 11.79 14.54 -19.16
CA PHE A 5 10.93 15.36 -18.31
C PHE A 5 11.10 14.98 -16.83
N LEU A 6 11.44 15.95 -15.99
CA LEU A 6 11.58 15.77 -14.54
C LEU A 6 10.25 15.96 -13.80
N LYS A 7 9.31 16.69 -14.41
CA LYS A 7 7.97 16.97 -13.91
C LYS A 7 6.95 16.77 -15.01
N ASP A 8 5.70 16.56 -14.62
CA ASP A 8 4.58 16.52 -15.56
C ASP A 8 4.37 17.92 -16.18
N VAL A 9 4.26 17.97 -17.50
CA VAL A 9 3.98 19.19 -18.26
C VAL A 9 2.70 18.95 -19.05
N LYS A 10 1.63 19.62 -18.61
CA LYS A 10 0.27 19.49 -19.15
C LYS A 10 0.27 19.57 -20.68
N GLY A 11 -0.21 18.51 -21.32
CA GLY A 11 -0.34 18.41 -22.77
C GLY A 11 0.96 18.15 -23.55
N LYS A 12 2.10 17.92 -22.87
CA LYS A 12 3.39 17.64 -23.53
C LYS A 12 3.95 16.28 -23.18
N ALA A 13 4.18 16.00 -21.89
CA ALA A 13 4.82 14.76 -21.42
C ALA A 13 4.68 14.61 -19.91
N LYS A 14 4.68 13.37 -19.43
CA LYS A 14 4.70 13.02 -18.00
C LYS A 14 6.12 13.01 -17.44
N LYS A 15 6.24 13.01 -16.12
CA LYS A 15 7.52 12.81 -15.42
C LYS A 15 8.17 11.47 -15.85
N GLY A 16 9.45 11.50 -16.20
CA GLY A 16 10.25 10.34 -16.61
C GLY A 16 10.10 9.96 -18.09
N GLU A 17 9.34 10.72 -18.87
CA GLU A 17 9.16 10.51 -20.30
C GLU A 17 10.29 11.18 -21.09
N VAL A 18 10.77 10.50 -22.13
CA VAL A 18 11.80 11.02 -23.04
C VAL A 18 11.14 11.44 -24.33
N LYS A 19 11.22 12.73 -24.67
CA LYS A 19 10.60 13.26 -25.89
C LYS A 19 11.56 14.14 -26.66
N ASN A 20 11.40 14.16 -27.98
CA ASN A 20 12.07 15.14 -28.81
C ASN A 20 11.25 16.43 -28.82
N VAL A 21 11.87 17.54 -28.46
CA VAL A 21 11.25 18.87 -28.42
C VAL A 21 12.09 19.88 -29.20
N PRO A 22 11.50 21.02 -29.62
CA PRO A 22 12.27 22.10 -30.23
C PRO A 22 13.33 22.65 -29.27
N ASP A 23 14.53 22.93 -29.80
CA ASP A 23 15.69 23.31 -28.99
C ASP A 23 15.48 24.61 -28.21
N GLY A 24 14.81 25.59 -28.82
CA GLY A 24 14.43 26.84 -28.14
C GLY A 24 13.46 26.60 -26.99
N TYR A 25 12.52 25.67 -27.13
CA TYR A 25 11.57 25.32 -26.07
C TYR A 25 12.27 24.56 -24.92
N ALA A 26 13.21 23.67 -25.23
CA ALA A 26 14.03 22.99 -24.23
C ALA A 26 14.83 23.98 -23.39
N ARG A 27 15.64 24.84 -24.02
CA ARG A 27 16.57 25.73 -23.31
C ARG A 27 15.86 26.88 -22.59
N ASN A 28 14.93 27.57 -23.27
CA ASN A 28 14.36 28.81 -22.75
C ASN A 28 13.23 28.57 -21.74
N PHE A 29 12.55 27.42 -21.81
CA PHE A 29 11.41 27.11 -20.96
C PHE A 29 11.64 25.88 -20.09
N LEU A 30 11.93 24.71 -20.67
CA LEU A 30 11.97 23.46 -19.88
C LEU A 30 13.16 23.42 -18.92
N PHE A 31 14.37 23.75 -19.38
CA PHE A 31 15.58 23.73 -18.57
C PHE A 31 15.61 24.90 -17.57
N LYS A 32 15.23 26.10 -18.02
CA LYS A 32 15.12 27.29 -17.15
C LYS A 32 14.20 27.06 -15.95
N ASN A 33 13.07 26.37 -16.17
CA ASN A 33 12.09 26.07 -15.12
C ASN A 33 12.33 24.71 -14.42
N LYS A 34 13.44 24.03 -14.70
CA LYS A 34 13.78 22.70 -14.16
C LYS A 34 12.66 21.66 -14.37
N LEU A 35 11.98 21.74 -15.52
CA LEU A 35 10.91 20.83 -15.93
C LEU A 35 11.45 19.63 -16.71
N ALA A 36 12.60 19.77 -17.37
CA ALA A 36 13.29 18.71 -18.08
C ALA A 36 14.80 18.84 -17.94
N GLU A 37 15.52 17.77 -18.27
CA GLU A 37 16.96 17.72 -18.43
C GLU A 37 17.31 17.19 -19.83
N GLU A 38 18.54 17.41 -20.28
CA GLU A 38 18.99 16.89 -21.56
C GLU A 38 19.12 15.35 -21.52
N ALA A 39 18.63 14.70 -22.57
CA ALA A 39 18.67 13.24 -22.69
C ALA A 39 20.06 12.76 -23.15
N THR A 40 21.08 12.99 -22.34
CA THR A 40 22.42 12.46 -22.56
C THR A 40 22.45 10.95 -22.32
N SER A 41 23.45 10.25 -22.89
CA SER A 41 23.61 8.81 -22.66
C SER A 41 23.75 8.45 -21.17
N GLY A 42 24.38 9.33 -20.38
CA GLY A 42 24.47 9.20 -18.92
C GLY A 42 23.12 9.34 -18.22
N ASN A 43 22.34 10.37 -18.56
CA ASN A 43 21.04 10.62 -17.96
C ASN A 43 20.00 9.55 -18.34
N LEU A 44 20.05 9.05 -19.58
CA LEU A 44 19.22 7.93 -20.02
C LEU A 44 19.53 6.66 -19.20
N LYS A 45 20.81 6.30 -19.05
CA LYS A 45 21.21 5.16 -18.22
C LYS A 45 20.80 5.33 -16.76
N ALA A 46 20.92 6.54 -16.21
CA ALA A 46 20.49 6.84 -14.85
C ALA A 46 18.97 6.72 -14.67
N LEU A 47 18.19 7.13 -15.67
CA LEU A 47 16.74 6.99 -15.69
C LEU A 47 16.33 5.51 -15.77
N ASP A 48 16.99 4.72 -16.63
CA ASP A 48 16.74 3.28 -16.73
C ASP A 48 17.12 2.55 -15.43
N ALA A 49 18.23 2.91 -14.80
CA ALA A 49 18.63 2.35 -13.51
C ALA A 49 17.62 2.70 -12.41
N LYS A 50 17.10 3.94 -12.39
CA LYS A 50 16.04 4.35 -11.45
C LYS A 50 14.74 3.57 -11.68
N LYS A 51 14.32 3.40 -12.94
CA LYS A 51 13.13 2.60 -13.30
C LYS A 51 13.30 1.16 -12.84
N LYS A 52 14.40 0.49 -13.22
CA LYS A 52 14.68 -0.89 -12.79
C LYS A 52 14.69 -1.04 -11.28
N LYS A 53 15.28 -0.09 -10.55
CA LYS A 53 15.26 -0.11 -9.09
C LYS A 53 13.85 0.03 -8.53
N GLN A 54 13.04 0.91 -9.11
CA GLN A 54 11.65 1.09 -8.68
C GLN A 54 10.82 -0.16 -8.99
N ASP A 55 10.96 -0.74 -10.18
CA ASP A 55 10.28 -1.98 -10.57
C ASP A 55 10.68 -3.13 -9.64
N GLN A 56 11.96 -3.25 -9.31
CA GLN A 56 12.47 -4.26 -8.39
C GLN A 56 11.88 -4.09 -6.97
N LEU A 57 11.83 -2.85 -6.47
CA LEU A 57 11.20 -2.56 -5.17
C LEU A 57 9.70 -2.88 -5.18
N GLU A 58 9.00 -2.59 -6.27
CA GLU A 58 7.57 -2.87 -6.41
C GLU A 58 7.29 -4.38 -6.44
N ILE A 59 8.16 -5.15 -7.11
CA ILE A 59 8.12 -6.62 -7.09
C ILE A 59 8.37 -7.13 -5.67
N GLU A 60 9.41 -6.65 -4.99
CA GLU A 60 9.73 -7.05 -3.61
C GLU A 60 8.61 -6.71 -2.64
N GLU A 61 8.00 -5.52 -2.75
CA GLU A 61 6.84 -5.13 -1.93
C GLU A 61 5.63 -6.04 -2.18
N LYS A 62 5.38 -6.41 -3.44
CA LYS A 62 4.32 -7.34 -3.81
C LYS A 62 4.57 -8.74 -3.27
N GLU A 63 5.78 -9.26 -3.40
CA GLU A 63 6.16 -10.58 -2.87
C GLU A 63 6.03 -10.60 -1.34
N ASN A 64 6.52 -9.57 -0.65
CA ASN A 64 6.36 -9.42 0.79
C ASN A 64 4.88 -9.36 1.20
N ALA A 65 4.03 -8.69 0.42
CA ALA A 65 2.60 -8.64 0.67
C ALA A 65 1.91 -9.99 0.48
N ILE A 66 2.31 -10.79 -0.50
CA ILE A 66 1.81 -12.16 -0.71
C ILE A 66 2.23 -13.06 0.45
N GLN A 67 3.50 -13.03 0.86
CA GLN A 67 3.96 -13.80 2.01
C GLN A 67 3.23 -13.41 3.30
N LEU A 68 2.98 -12.11 3.50
CA LEU A 68 2.23 -11.63 4.66
C LEU A 68 0.77 -12.08 4.58
N LYS A 69 0.15 -12.10 3.40
CA LYS A 69 -1.21 -12.61 3.19
C LYS A 69 -1.33 -14.07 3.66
N ASP A 70 -0.42 -14.92 3.23
CA ASP A 70 -0.47 -16.35 3.56
C ASP A 70 -0.28 -16.56 5.06
N LYS A 71 0.69 -15.85 5.65
CA LYS A 71 0.88 -15.84 7.11
C LYS A 71 -0.38 -15.39 7.85
N LEU A 72 -1.06 -14.35 7.37
CA LEU A 72 -2.28 -13.83 8.03
C LEU A 72 -3.49 -14.75 7.88
N ALA A 73 -3.57 -15.53 6.80
CA ALA A 73 -4.65 -16.48 6.58
C ALA A 73 -4.63 -17.64 7.59
N ASP A 74 -3.44 -18.07 8.00
CA ASP A 74 -3.25 -19.14 8.99
C ASP A 74 -3.46 -18.65 10.44
N LEU A 75 -3.43 -17.34 10.67
CA LEU A 75 -3.55 -16.76 12.00
C LEU A 75 -4.99 -16.54 12.41
N THR A 76 -5.27 -16.89 13.66
CA THR A 76 -6.51 -16.55 14.35
C THR A 76 -6.20 -15.56 15.45
N VAL A 77 -6.86 -14.39 15.42
CA VAL A 77 -6.74 -13.37 16.46
C VAL A 77 -7.86 -13.59 17.47
N GLU A 78 -7.50 -13.95 18.70
CA GLU A 78 -8.48 -14.17 19.76
C GLU A 78 -8.74 -12.87 20.52
N LEU A 79 -9.99 -12.45 20.65
CA LEU A 79 -10.37 -11.25 21.37
C LEU A 79 -11.43 -11.59 22.42
N GLU A 80 -11.20 -11.18 23.66
CA GLU A 80 -12.16 -11.37 24.75
C GLU A 80 -13.06 -10.15 24.90
N ALA A 81 -14.37 -10.38 24.95
CA ALA A 81 -15.35 -9.32 25.18
C ALA A 81 -16.54 -9.83 26.00
N LYS A 82 -17.17 -8.93 26.75
CA LYS A 82 -18.40 -9.24 27.49
C LYS A 82 -19.59 -9.29 26.54
N SER A 83 -20.34 -10.38 26.58
CA SER A 83 -21.62 -10.58 25.89
C SER A 83 -22.80 -10.40 26.84
N GLY A 84 -23.91 -9.93 26.29
CA GLY A 84 -25.24 -9.98 26.91
C GLY A 84 -26.03 -11.18 26.39
N GLU A 85 -27.35 -11.15 26.60
CA GLU A 85 -28.24 -12.20 26.11
C GLU A 85 -28.13 -12.38 24.58
N ASN A 86 -28.24 -13.64 24.12
CA ASN A 86 -28.16 -14.06 22.72
C ASN A 86 -26.81 -13.82 22.01
N GLY A 87 -25.70 -13.73 22.75
CA GLY A 87 -24.35 -13.67 22.15
C GLY A 87 -24.00 -12.33 21.49
N ARG A 88 -24.80 -11.30 21.74
CA ARG A 88 -24.51 -9.92 21.34
C ARG A 88 -23.54 -9.28 22.34
N LEU A 89 -22.51 -8.62 21.83
CA LEU A 89 -21.53 -7.92 22.65
C LEU A 89 -22.14 -6.64 23.25
N PHE A 90 -21.79 -6.34 24.51
CA PHE A 90 -22.15 -5.05 25.14
C PHE A 90 -21.45 -3.86 24.47
N GLY A 91 -20.31 -4.13 23.84
CA GLY A 91 -19.56 -3.16 23.05
C GLY A 91 -19.41 -3.61 21.60
N SER A 92 -18.40 -3.08 20.93
CA SER A 92 -18.05 -3.50 19.57
C SER A 92 -16.54 -3.67 19.44
N ILE A 93 -16.12 -4.71 18.75
CA ILE A 93 -14.72 -4.89 18.36
C ILE A 93 -14.45 -4.07 17.11
N THR A 94 -13.50 -3.15 17.23
CA THR A 94 -13.08 -2.23 16.15
C THR A 94 -11.78 -2.70 15.51
N SER A 95 -11.48 -2.18 14.31
CA SER A 95 -10.20 -2.43 13.62
C SER A 95 -8.97 -2.11 14.47
N LYS A 96 -9.08 -1.14 15.40
CA LYS A 96 -8.00 -0.83 16.35
C LYS A 96 -7.72 -2.00 17.28
N GLN A 97 -8.75 -2.58 17.90
CA GLN A 97 -8.59 -3.72 18.80
C GLN A 97 -8.07 -4.96 18.07
N ILE A 98 -8.52 -5.18 16.83
CA ILE A 98 -8.00 -6.26 15.98
C ILE A 98 -6.51 -6.04 15.70
N SER A 99 -6.10 -4.83 15.29
CA SER A 99 -4.69 -4.52 15.02
C SER A 99 -3.79 -4.66 16.26
N GLU A 100 -4.29 -4.26 17.43
CA GLU A 100 -3.57 -4.39 18.70
C GLU A 100 -3.48 -5.86 19.14
N GLY A 101 -4.56 -6.63 19.00
CA GLY A 101 -4.57 -8.06 19.30
C GLY A 101 -3.62 -8.84 18.42
N LEU A 102 -3.61 -8.53 17.12
CA LEU A 102 -2.73 -9.13 16.12
C LEU A 102 -1.25 -8.84 16.40
N ASN A 103 -0.93 -7.61 16.84
CA ASN A 103 0.42 -7.25 17.27
C ASN A 103 0.82 -7.94 18.59
N LYS A 104 -0.09 -8.05 19.56
CA LYS A 104 0.20 -8.66 20.87
C LYS A 104 0.38 -10.18 20.80
N GLN A 105 -0.43 -10.86 19.99
CA GLN A 105 -0.43 -12.32 19.91
C GLN A 105 0.59 -12.86 18.91
N HIS A 106 0.71 -12.19 17.76
CA HIS A 106 1.47 -12.71 16.62
C HIS A 106 2.63 -11.81 16.21
N GLY A 107 2.81 -10.64 16.85
CA GLY A 107 3.94 -9.74 16.59
C GLY A 107 3.84 -8.93 15.29
N TYR A 108 2.72 -9.01 14.56
CA TYR A 108 2.56 -8.31 13.29
C TYR A 108 1.91 -6.93 13.50
N LYS A 109 2.63 -5.88 13.10
CA LYS A 109 2.16 -4.50 13.19
C LYS A 109 1.42 -4.10 11.90
N ILE A 110 0.10 -4.30 11.88
CA ILE A 110 -0.77 -3.88 10.77
C ILE A 110 -1.45 -2.55 11.12
N ASP A 111 -1.45 -1.60 10.19
CA ASP A 111 -2.22 -0.36 10.35
C ASP A 111 -3.73 -0.66 10.28
N LYS A 112 -4.49 -0.16 11.24
CA LYS A 112 -5.96 -0.25 11.27
C LYS A 112 -6.64 0.23 9.99
N ARG A 113 -6.01 1.12 9.21
CA ARG A 113 -6.53 1.62 7.92
C ARG A 113 -6.48 0.56 6.81
N LYS A 114 -5.63 -0.45 6.97
CA LYS A 114 -5.54 -1.60 6.05
C LYS A 114 -6.62 -2.65 6.33
N LEU A 115 -7.26 -2.60 7.50
CA LEU A 115 -8.37 -3.49 7.85
C LEU A 115 -9.67 -2.92 7.29
N GLU A 116 -10.24 -3.61 6.33
CA GLU A 116 -11.53 -3.26 5.72
C GLU A 116 -12.63 -3.85 6.61
N LEU A 117 -13.11 -3.03 7.53
CA LEU A 117 -14.18 -3.38 8.46
C LEU A 117 -15.27 -2.31 8.36
N ASP A 118 -16.28 -2.57 7.53
CA ASP A 118 -17.38 -1.64 7.28
C ASP A 118 -18.23 -1.44 8.54
N GLU A 119 -18.54 -2.53 9.24
CA GLU A 119 -19.24 -2.52 10.51
C GLU A 119 -18.40 -3.18 11.61
N PRO A 120 -18.33 -2.58 12.82
CA PRO A 120 -17.59 -3.18 13.92
C PRO A 120 -18.28 -4.45 14.43
N ILE A 121 -17.50 -5.43 14.86
CA ILE A 121 -18.02 -6.75 15.25
C ILE A 121 -18.78 -6.62 16.59
N ARG A 122 -20.05 -7.03 16.59
CA ARG A 122 -20.97 -6.92 17.75
C ARG A 122 -21.51 -8.25 18.23
N ALA A 123 -20.99 -9.36 17.73
CA ALA A 123 -21.40 -10.70 18.10
C ALA A 123 -20.18 -11.55 18.46
N LEU A 124 -20.38 -12.55 19.32
CA LEU A 124 -19.41 -13.61 19.56
C LEU A 124 -19.26 -14.50 18.33
N GLY A 125 -18.11 -15.19 18.23
CA GLY A 125 -17.85 -16.18 17.19
C GLY A 125 -16.68 -15.83 16.29
N TYR A 126 -16.72 -16.33 15.05
CA TYR A 126 -15.64 -16.13 14.07
C TYR A 126 -16.07 -15.14 13.01
N THR A 127 -15.22 -14.16 12.72
CA THR A 127 -15.41 -13.19 11.65
C THR A 127 -14.13 -13.11 10.83
N ASN A 128 -14.24 -13.29 9.52
CA ASN A 128 -13.11 -13.06 8.62
C ASN A 128 -13.09 -11.59 8.21
N VAL A 129 -12.03 -10.88 8.58
CA VAL A 129 -11.88 -9.45 8.28
C VAL A 129 -10.90 -9.29 7.12
N PRO A 130 -11.32 -8.69 5.99
CA PRO A 130 -10.43 -8.44 4.87
C PRO A 130 -9.36 -7.40 5.23
N VAL A 131 -8.15 -7.62 4.72
CA VAL A 131 -6.98 -6.75 4.96
C VAL A 131 -6.34 -6.40 3.62
N LYS A 132 -6.26 -5.11 3.32
CA LYS A 132 -5.60 -4.58 2.13
C LYS A 132 -4.12 -4.35 2.41
N LEU A 133 -3.27 -5.27 1.96
CA LEU A 133 -1.84 -5.25 2.25
C LEU A 133 -1.06 -4.39 1.24
N HIS A 134 -1.43 -4.53 -0.04
CA HIS A 134 -0.89 -3.85 -1.21
C HIS A 134 -2.05 -3.48 -2.17
N PRO A 135 -1.91 -2.50 -3.09
CA PRO A 135 -2.94 -2.18 -4.08
C PRO A 135 -3.51 -3.39 -4.84
N GLU A 136 -2.67 -4.38 -5.13
CA GLU A 136 -3.04 -5.61 -5.84
C GLU A 136 -3.23 -6.84 -4.94
N VAL A 137 -2.95 -6.73 -3.63
CA VAL A 137 -2.95 -7.89 -2.71
C VAL A 137 -3.86 -7.62 -1.52
N SER A 138 -4.97 -8.34 -1.48
CA SER A 138 -5.87 -8.47 -0.34
C SER A 138 -5.70 -9.83 0.33
N GLY A 139 -5.71 -9.81 1.67
CA GLY A 139 -5.74 -10.98 2.53
C GLY A 139 -6.96 -10.96 3.44
N SER A 140 -7.07 -11.97 4.30
CA SER A 140 -8.12 -12.07 5.31
C SER A 140 -7.53 -12.54 6.62
N VAL A 141 -7.94 -11.93 7.73
CA VAL A 141 -7.58 -12.36 9.08
C VAL A 141 -8.81 -12.95 9.75
N LYS A 142 -8.66 -14.13 10.35
CA LYS A 142 -9.73 -14.73 11.15
C LYS A 142 -9.71 -14.13 12.55
N VAL A 143 -10.78 -13.44 12.92
CA VAL A 143 -10.98 -12.89 14.26
C VAL A 143 -11.94 -13.78 15.00
N HIS A 144 -11.53 -14.26 16.17
CA HIS A 144 -12.36 -15.06 17.04
C HIS A 144 -12.67 -14.29 18.32
N VAL A 145 -13.95 -13.95 18.51
CA VAL A 145 -14.41 -13.24 19.70
C VAL A 145 -14.96 -14.25 20.71
N LYS A 146 -14.31 -14.34 21.87
CA LYS A 146 -14.70 -15.20 23.01
C LYS A 146 -15.35 -14.37 24.11
N GLU A 147 -16.26 -15.00 24.84
CA GLU A 147 -16.82 -14.44 26.06
C GLU A 147 -15.75 -14.38 27.16
N LYS A 148 -15.71 -13.27 27.89
CA LYS A 148 -14.81 -13.04 29.02
C LYS A 148 -15.43 -13.47 30.34
#